data_AF-A0A0M2WIU7-F1
#
_entry.id   AF-A0A0M2WIU7-F1
#
_cell.length_a   1.000
_cell.length_b   1.000
_cell.length_c   1.000
_cell.angle_alpha   90.00
_cell.angle_beta   90.00
_cell.angle_gamma   90.00
#
_symmetry.space_group_name_H-M   'P 1'
#
loop_
_entity.id
_entity.type
_entity.pdbx_description
1 polymer ?
#
loop_
_entity_poly.entity_id
_entity_poly.type
_entity_poly.pdbx_seq_one_letter_code
_entity_poly.pdbx_strand_id
1 'polypeptide(L)'
;MKPQIEFKHVLGELSVNRHDPCEVLRELVSNSYDANSSKIYYAPLNTERGFAFLDDGSGLSISKKINGITPWEAFFSIGRSTKKKGSAIGYKCQGTKLCFACSRILVATKTSAKSDWVFKIIDNPRSNLDVSFDISPDKQEMGLETIIRKFLPDPSSDTDAAILDLVEYASDFKTGTLIFIDGLDTENYAKYFTLNKIIEESYVFNYIRFFTRHGDVRRLDKMHGFTQNQITQIANKIGEAELSCFSNKKRSLIPHGFPYLERPNVEDAKSPAAVSRLRDGRFFSRAAKAIQIGGKTYSLILAIDGNRRAHEEYQNLDRKGKTRSGVRLGDQRGLFISVNGIKICKYLELLENIDEYGVLADAESSSHFCIIIDGEFDLVTNRNSLSKKAFDTLTDPEFLKEFKKFLDVQKKTDSVFSELISRLKKESTENKLNEQMEILETARNRLKKRERFRINTTGKEHLFLSPLPGEEYLVGVLYATLANMLPQNSPYSDYWKKIVTFSTQGIDSLGIIDEASPNPLKESNVVTVEYKYDFNNSGPFNHALAVVDFIVAWDVSLKNECKIYDSYTCFGDVKKSAKNDFEWIISDIESEDGAVYKNTVRVICLKDLIKKTFSIKFTTPDSRHN
;
A
#
# COMPACT_ATOMS: atom_id res chain seq x y z
N MET A 1 -27.57 -18.18 24.86
CA MET A 1 -26.48 -17.27 25.29
C MET A 1 -26.44 -16.09 24.35
N LYS A 2 -26.30 -14.85 24.86
CA LYS A 2 -25.94 -13.71 24.02
C LYS A 2 -24.42 -13.77 23.78
N PRO A 3 -23.94 -13.63 22.53
CA PRO A 3 -22.50 -13.53 22.29
C PRO A 3 -21.93 -12.35 23.08
N GLN A 4 -20.84 -12.59 23.82
CA GLN A 4 -20.12 -11.59 24.59
C GLN A 4 -18.78 -11.31 23.92
N ILE A 5 -18.42 -10.03 23.79
CA ILE A 5 -17.12 -9.61 23.28
C ILE A 5 -16.10 -9.78 24.41
N GLU A 6 -15.03 -10.53 24.18
CA GLU A 6 -13.95 -10.69 25.13
C GLU A 6 -13.04 -9.45 25.14
N PHE A 7 -13.18 -8.62 26.18
CA PHE A 7 -12.50 -7.33 26.31
C PHE A 7 -10.97 -7.44 26.19
N LYS A 8 -10.40 -8.49 26.81
CA LYS A 8 -8.96 -8.79 26.77
C LYS A 8 -8.47 -9.12 25.37
N HIS A 9 -9.26 -9.90 24.62
CA HIS A 9 -8.97 -10.27 23.24
C HIS A 9 -8.94 -9.03 22.34
N VAL A 10 -9.95 -8.15 22.47
CA VAL A 10 -10.03 -6.91 21.68
C VAL A 10 -8.90 -5.93 22.01
N LEU A 11 -8.52 -5.78 23.29
CA LEU A 11 -7.34 -4.98 23.64
C LEU A 11 -6.04 -5.59 23.11
N GLY A 12 -5.92 -6.92 23.15
CA GLY A 12 -4.82 -7.66 22.54
C GLY A 12 -4.71 -7.32 21.05
N GLU A 13 -5.77 -7.53 20.27
CA GLU A 13 -5.80 -7.23 18.83
C GLU A 13 -5.53 -5.75 18.52
N LEU A 14 -6.14 -4.81 19.25
CA LEU A 14 -5.95 -3.38 19.03
C LEU A 14 -4.51 -2.94 19.31
N SER A 15 -3.84 -3.56 20.28
CA SER A 15 -2.46 -3.23 20.63
C SER A 15 -1.41 -3.83 19.68
N VAL A 16 -1.76 -4.92 18.99
CA VAL A 16 -0.89 -5.62 18.02
C VAL A 16 -1.09 -5.07 16.60
N ASN A 17 -2.30 -4.63 16.23
CA ASN A 17 -2.63 -4.11 14.89
C ASN A 17 -2.31 -2.60 14.69
N ARG A 18 -1.22 -2.10 15.25
CA ARG A 18 -0.75 -0.73 14.97
C ARG A 18 0.25 -0.73 13.81
N HIS A 19 -0.02 0.04 12.76
CA HIS A 19 0.90 0.20 11.64
C HIS A 19 2.14 1.04 12.05
N ASP A 20 1.97 2.02 12.94
CA ASP A 20 3.05 2.84 13.46
C ASP A 20 3.02 2.84 15.00
N PRO A 21 4.17 2.65 15.68
CA PRO A 21 4.25 2.71 17.14
C PRO A 21 3.70 4.01 17.74
N CYS A 22 3.86 5.15 17.07
CA CYS A 22 3.45 6.47 17.55
C CYS A 22 1.97 6.80 17.32
N GLU A 23 1.16 5.88 16.80
CA GLU A 23 -0.30 6.09 16.65
C GLU A 23 -0.96 6.48 17.97
N VAL A 24 -0.45 6.01 19.12
CA VAL A 24 -0.93 6.45 20.43
C VAL A 24 -0.83 7.98 20.61
N LEU A 25 0.29 8.59 20.22
CA LEU A 25 0.49 10.05 20.32
C LEU A 25 -0.39 10.80 19.33
N ARG A 26 -0.61 10.26 18.13
CA ARG A 26 -1.55 10.83 17.15
C ARG A 26 -2.94 10.99 17.76
N GLU A 27 -3.39 9.98 18.51
CA GLU A 27 -4.70 9.97 19.16
C GLU A 27 -4.76 10.93 20.36
N LEU A 28 -3.71 10.96 21.18
CA LEU A 28 -3.64 11.87 22.33
C LEU A 28 -3.68 13.33 21.87
N VAL A 29 -2.85 13.68 20.89
CA VAL A 29 -2.86 15.02 20.28
C VAL A 29 -4.24 15.33 19.70
N SER A 30 -4.83 14.45 18.90
CA SER A 30 -6.19 14.67 18.37
C SER A 30 -7.23 14.89 19.48
N ASN A 31 -7.15 14.16 20.59
CA ASN A 31 -8.09 14.32 21.70
C ASN A 31 -7.90 15.65 22.45
N SER A 32 -6.67 16.12 22.62
CA SER A 32 -6.41 17.42 23.23
C SER A 32 -6.99 18.56 22.39
N TYR A 33 -6.85 18.50 21.06
CA TYR A 33 -7.51 19.44 20.15
C TYR A 33 -9.04 19.33 20.21
N ASP A 34 -9.61 18.11 20.22
CA ASP A 34 -11.06 17.90 20.38
C ASP A 34 -11.57 18.43 21.75
N ALA A 35 -10.71 18.46 22.76
CA ALA A 35 -10.97 19.01 24.09
C ALA A 35 -10.73 20.53 24.19
N ASN A 36 -10.41 21.19 23.07
CA ASN A 36 -10.08 22.62 22.95
C ASN A 36 -8.90 23.05 23.83
N SER A 37 -7.88 22.19 23.94
CA SER A 37 -6.62 22.53 24.60
C SER A 37 -5.91 23.68 23.88
N SER A 38 -5.29 24.56 24.66
CA SER A 38 -4.37 25.62 24.22
C SER A 38 -2.90 25.30 24.55
N LYS A 39 -2.66 24.37 25.48
CA LYS A 39 -1.34 23.93 25.95
C LYS A 39 -1.29 22.41 26.02
N ILE A 40 -0.34 21.80 25.31
CA ILE A 40 -0.06 20.37 25.29
C ILE A 40 1.39 20.15 25.68
N TYR A 41 1.65 19.13 26.49
CA TYR A 41 2.96 18.77 26.99
C TYR A 41 3.26 17.29 26.75
N TYR A 42 4.48 17.00 26.31
CA TYR A 42 4.99 15.64 26.11
C TYR A 42 6.38 15.46 26.72
N ALA A 43 6.58 14.43 27.53
CA ALA A 43 7.90 14.05 28.01
C ALA A 43 8.11 12.52 27.89
N PRO A 44 9.09 12.05 27.11
CA PRO A 44 9.49 10.64 27.14
C PRO A 44 10.22 10.31 28.44
N LEU A 45 9.93 9.14 29.00
CA LEU A 45 10.58 8.60 30.19
C LEU A 45 11.54 7.50 29.76
N ASN A 46 12.81 7.86 29.57
CA ASN A 46 13.81 7.00 28.94
C ASN A 46 14.04 5.70 29.74
N THR A 47 14.20 5.80 31.05
CA THR A 47 14.50 4.66 31.94
C THR A 47 13.28 3.77 32.13
N GLU A 48 12.12 4.39 32.36
CA GLU A 48 10.83 3.75 32.62
C GLU A 48 10.15 3.26 31.33
N ARG A 49 10.75 3.56 30.17
CA ARG A 49 10.26 3.17 28.83
C ARG A 49 8.80 3.58 28.60
N GLY A 50 8.44 4.77 29.06
CA GLY A 50 7.08 5.28 29.11
C GLY A 50 6.98 6.75 28.68
N PHE A 51 5.88 7.44 28.94
CA PHE A 51 5.80 8.88 28.67
C PHE A 51 4.76 9.57 29.54
N ALA A 52 4.96 10.87 29.76
CA ALA A 52 3.94 11.77 30.29
C ALA A 52 3.35 12.62 29.16
N PHE A 53 2.03 12.69 29.09
CA PHE A 53 1.28 13.50 28.14
C PHE A 53 0.20 14.28 28.90
N LEU A 54 0.24 15.60 28.80
CA LEU A 54 -0.66 16.49 29.54
C LEU A 54 -1.27 17.53 28.61
N ASP A 55 -2.56 17.83 28.80
CA ASP A 55 -3.23 18.96 28.15
C ASP A 55 -4.07 19.78 29.13
N ASP A 56 -4.33 21.04 28.76
CA ASP A 56 -5.21 21.98 29.48
C ASP A 56 -6.66 21.98 28.97
N GLY A 57 -7.05 20.98 28.19
CA GLY A 57 -8.39 20.88 27.61
C GLY A 57 -9.48 20.72 28.67
N SER A 58 -10.72 20.52 28.23
CA SER A 58 -11.90 20.47 29.11
C SER A 58 -11.89 19.43 30.25
N GLY A 59 -10.92 18.51 30.26
CA GLY A 59 -10.85 17.39 31.19
C GLY A 59 -11.88 16.29 30.90
N LEU A 60 -11.83 15.23 31.69
CA LEU A 60 -12.74 14.08 31.60
C LEU A 60 -13.80 14.19 32.69
N SER A 61 -14.99 14.68 32.32
CA SER A 61 -16.11 14.72 33.28
C SER A 61 -16.46 13.33 33.80
N ILE A 62 -16.64 13.24 35.12
CA ILE A 62 -17.06 12.03 35.85
C ILE A 62 -18.56 12.01 36.14
N SER A 63 -19.28 13.10 35.84
CA SER A 63 -20.71 13.26 36.16
C SER A 63 -21.55 13.63 34.94
N LYS A 64 -21.03 14.43 34.02
CA LYS A 64 -21.75 14.85 32.81
C LYS A 64 -21.74 13.74 31.77
N LYS A 65 -22.90 13.12 31.54
CA LYS A 65 -23.09 12.12 30.49
C LYS A 65 -23.34 12.77 29.13
N ILE A 66 -22.72 12.22 28.10
CA ILE A 66 -22.92 12.55 26.69
C ILE A 66 -23.21 11.23 25.98
N ASN A 67 -24.34 11.11 25.29
CA ASN A 67 -24.81 9.84 24.71
C ASN A 67 -24.89 8.68 25.74
N GLY A 68 -25.28 8.98 26.98
CA GLY A 68 -25.48 7.97 28.03
C GLY A 68 -24.22 7.51 28.78
N ILE A 69 -23.03 8.01 28.42
CA ILE A 69 -21.75 7.70 29.08
C ILE A 69 -20.98 8.99 29.41
N THR A 70 -20.23 9.02 30.50
CA THR A 70 -19.34 10.14 30.84
C THR A 70 -18.02 10.06 30.04
N PRO A 71 -17.34 11.19 29.76
CA PRO A 71 -16.01 11.17 29.16
C PRO A 71 -15.00 10.28 29.89
N TRP A 72 -15.04 10.26 31.23
CA TRP A 72 -14.23 9.37 32.06
C TRP A 72 -14.52 7.89 31.76
N GLU A 73 -15.79 7.47 31.84
CA GLU A 73 -16.19 6.09 31.54
C GLU A 73 -15.83 5.70 30.09
N ALA A 74 -15.98 6.62 29.13
CA ALA A 74 -15.62 6.38 27.73
C ALA A 74 -14.10 6.15 27.55
N PHE A 75 -13.26 6.87 28.30
CA PHE A 75 -11.81 6.67 28.27
C PHE A 75 -11.41 5.24 28.68
N PHE A 76 -12.16 4.58 29.58
CA PHE A 76 -11.88 3.20 30.00
C PHE A 76 -12.70 2.13 29.25
N SER A 77 -13.85 2.47 28.66
CA SER A 77 -14.75 1.51 27.96
C SER A 77 -14.35 1.22 26.50
N ILE A 78 -14.53 -0.02 26.02
CA ILE A 78 -14.41 -0.35 24.58
C ILE A 78 -15.78 -0.18 23.89
N GLY A 79 -15.79 0.47 22.72
CA GLY A 79 -16.98 0.58 21.87
C GLY A 79 -18.06 1.57 22.36
N ARG A 80 -17.81 2.30 23.45
CA ARG A 80 -18.70 3.38 23.94
C ARG A 80 -18.04 4.74 23.71
N SER A 81 -18.78 5.67 23.11
CA SER A 81 -18.26 6.98 22.68
C SER A 81 -19.18 8.12 23.07
N THR A 82 -18.59 9.23 23.52
CA THR A 82 -19.29 10.52 23.73
C THR A 82 -19.39 11.34 22.44
N LYS A 83 -18.71 10.95 21.36
CA LYS A 83 -18.58 11.71 20.11
C LYS A 83 -19.60 11.23 19.07
N LYS A 84 -20.23 12.17 18.34
CA LYS A 84 -21.10 11.85 17.19
C LYS A 84 -20.23 11.68 15.94
N LYS A 85 -20.68 10.84 14.98
CA LYS A 85 -19.98 10.66 13.69
C LYS A 85 -19.86 12.02 12.99
N GLY A 86 -18.64 12.39 12.59
CA GLY A 86 -18.34 13.66 11.90
C GLY A 86 -18.05 14.86 12.80
N SER A 87 -18.31 14.80 14.11
CA SER A 87 -18.07 15.96 15.01
C SER A 87 -16.65 16.03 15.57
N ALA A 88 -15.87 14.95 15.47
CA ALA A 88 -14.53 14.82 16.04
C ALA A 88 -13.80 13.62 15.43
N ILE A 89 -12.46 13.67 15.38
CA ILE A 89 -11.63 12.63 14.73
C ILE A 89 -11.71 11.31 15.51
N GLY A 90 -11.78 11.36 16.84
CA GLY A 90 -11.82 10.18 17.71
C GLY A 90 -13.19 9.46 17.85
N TYR A 91 -14.14 9.64 16.93
CA TYR A 91 -15.54 9.21 17.15
C TYR A 91 -15.74 7.70 17.38
N LYS A 92 -14.78 6.86 16.94
CA LYS A 92 -14.81 5.40 17.13
C LYS A 92 -14.31 4.92 18.51
N CYS A 93 -13.71 5.79 19.33
CA CYS A 93 -13.24 5.49 20.70
C CYS A 93 -12.33 4.24 20.85
N GLN A 94 -11.54 3.93 19.81
CA GLN A 94 -10.57 2.82 19.84
C GLN A 94 -9.12 3.32 20.03
N GLY A 95 -8.82 4.56 19.63
CA GLY A 95 -7.47 5.11 19.61
C GLY A 95 -6.75 5.23 20.95
N THR A 96 -7.43 5.79 21.96
CA THR A 96 -6.86 5.94 23.31
C THR A 96 -6.60 4.62 24.01
N LYS A 97 -7.19 3.52 23.53
CA LYS A 97 -6.95 2.16 24.06
C LYS A 97 -5.53 1.67 23.77
N LEU A 98 -4.85 2.28 22.79
CA LEU A 98 -3.42 2.05 22.57
C LEU A 98 -2.57 2.39 23.80
N CYS A 99 -3.06 3.28 24.68
CA CYS A 99 -2.39 3.59 25.95
C CYS A 99 -2.38 2.41 26.93
N PHE A 100 -3.25 1.41 26.76
CA PHE A 100 -3.35 0.23 27.63
C PHE A 100 -2.35 -0.87 27.27
N ALA A 101 -1.56 -0.67 26.21
CA ALA A 101 -0.41 -1.49 25.89
C ALA A 101 0.79 -1.06 26.75
N CYS A 102 0.68 -1.20 28.08
CA CYS A 102 1.72 -0.78 29.02
C CYS A 102 1.72 -1.62 30.30
N SER A 103 2.78 -1.45 31.10
CA SER A 103 2.90 -2.09 32.41
C SER A 103 2.01 -1.39 33.44
N ARG A 104 1.98 -0.06 33.44
CA ARG A 104 1.13 0.73 34.35
C ARG A 104 0.71 2.04 33.68
N ILE A 105 -0.49 2.51 34.00
CA ILE A 105 -1.01 3.79 33.52
C ILE A 105 -1.64 4.59 34.67
N LEU A 106 -1.35 5.88 34.70
CA LEU A 106 -2.04 6.89 35.50
C LEU A 106 -2.84 7.79 34.56
N VAL A 107 -4.13 7.94 34.84
CA VAL A 107 -4.99 8.95 34.21
C VAL A 107 -5.44 9.90 35.31
N ALA A 108 -5.07 11.17 35.21
CA ALA A 108 -5.54 12.21 36.10
C ALA A 108 -6.28 13.29 35.31
N THR A 109 -7.30 13.89 35.89
CA THR A 109 -8.08 14.93 35.23
C THR A 109 -8.60 15.98 36.20
N LYS A 110 -8.77 17.20 35.67
CA LYS A 110 -9.35 18.35 36.36
C LYS A 110 -10.37 19.01 35.42
N THR A 111 -11.61 19.20 35.87
CA THR A 111 -12.70 19.70 35.01
C THR A 111 -13.14 21.13 35.32
N SER A 112 -12.58 21.73 36.38
CA SER A 112 -12.80 23.13 36.71
C SER A 112 -11.67 23.67 37.58
N ALA A 113 -11.49 25.00 37.59
CA ALA A 113 -10.44 25.64 38.39
C ALA A 113 -10.56 25.33 39.89
N LYS A 114 -11.78 25.07 40.37
CA LYS A 114 -12.12 24.81 41.78
C LYS A 114 -12.11 23.32 42.15
N SER A 115 -11.97 22.42 41.19
CA SER A 115 -11.92 20.97 41.46
C SER A 115 -10.49 20.52 41.59
N ASP A 116 -10.23 19.62 42.53
CA ASP A 116 -8.96 18.91 42.59
C ASP A 116 -8.77 17.97 41.39
N TRP A 117 -7.54 17.54 41.20
CA TRP A 117 -7.24 16.45 40.28
C TRP A 117 -7.82 15.16 40.83
N VAL A 118 -8.67 14.52 40.05
CA VAL A 118 -9.12 13.15 40.32
C VAL A 118 -8.35 12.20 39.41
N PHE A 119 -8.05 10.99 39.88
CA PHE A 119 -7.15 10.12 39.14
C PHE A 119 -7.47 8.63 39.30
N LYS A 120 -6.86 7.80 38.46
CA LYS A 120 -6.86 6.35 38.60
C LYS A 120 -5.52 5.81 38.14
N ILE A 121 -4.95 4.92 38.94
CA ILE A 121 -3.77 4.13 38.61
C ILE A 121 -4.25 2.71 38.29
N ILE A 122 -3.77 2.16 37.18
CA ILE A 122 -4.10 0.81 36.74
C ILE A 122 -2.80 0.10 36.37
N ASP A 123 -2.53 -0.99 37.09
CA ASP A 123 -1.45 -1.91 36.74
C ASP A 123 -1.94 -2.90 35.69
N ASN A 124 -1.07 -3.24 34.75
CA ASN A 124 -1.29 -4.19 33.65
C ASN A 124 -2.69 -4.05 33.00
N PRO A 125 -3.04 -2.86 32.47
CA PRO A 125 -4.40 -2.57 32.01
C PRO A 125 -4.91 -3.55 30.95
N ARG A 126 -4.04 -4.08 30.07
CA ARG A 126 -4.39 -5.13 29.09
C ARG A 126 -4.95 -6.40 29.75
N SER A 127 -4.40 -6.78 30.91
CA SER A 127 -4.79 -7.99 31.64
C SER A 127 -5.93 -7.76 32.63
N ASN A 128 -6.04 -6.53 33.16
CA ASN A 128 -6.90 -6.23 34.30
C ASN A 128 -8.19 -5.50 33.91
N LEU A 129 -8.20 -4.69 32.84
CA LEU A 129 -9.44 -4.01 32.43
C LEU A 129 -10.42 -5.02 31.83
N ASP A 130 -11.64 -5.04 32.37
CA ASP A 130 -12.80 -5.72 31.83
C ASP A 130 -14.09 -4.96 32.20
N VAL A 131 -15.25 -5.54 31.88
CA VAL A 131 -16.56 -4.93 32.15
C VAL A 131 -16.90 -4.79 33.65
N SER A 132 -16.19 -5.52 34.51
CA SER A 132 -16.38 -5.54 35.97
C SER A 132 -15.32 -4.74 36.74
N PHE A 133 -14.23 -4.33 36.06
CA PHE A 133 -13.16 -3.56 36.68
C PHE A 133 -13.66 -2.22 37.20
N ASP A 134 -13.34 -1.91 38.46
CA ASP A 134 -13.73 -0.64 39.07
C ASP A 134 -12.88 0.52 38.54
N ILE A 135 -13.50 1.32 37.67
CA ILE A 135 -12.90 2.52 37.10
C ILE A 135 -13.19 3.79 37.90
N SER A 136 -13.76 3.69 39.12
CA SER A 136 -14.06 4.86 39.96
C SER A 136 -12.77 5.62 40.25
N PRO A 137 -12.75 6.96 40.04
CA PRO A 137 -11.57 7.77 40.31
C PRO A 137 -11.32 7.91 41.81
N ASP A 138 -10.05 7.92 42.19
CA ASP A 138 -9.60 8.38 43.49
C ASP A 138 -9.81 9.91 43.60
N LYS A 139 -10.44 10.34 44.70
CA LYS A 139 -10.81 11.74 44.96
C LYS A 139 -10.09 12.35 46.17
N GLN A 140 -8.87 11.89 46.42
CA GLN A 140 -8.07 12.43 47.52
C GLN A 140 -7.62 13.85 47.15
N GLU A 141 -7.78 14.82 48.06
CA GLU A 141 -7.28 16.19 47.87
C GLU A 141 -5.75 16.16 47.84
N MET A 142 -5.19 16.07 46.64
CA MET A 142 -3.76 15.91 46.40
C MET A 142 -3.33 16.76 45.20
N GLY A 143 -2.16 17.40 45.31
CA GLY A 143 -1.54 18.07 44.18
C GLY A 143 -1.05 17.07 43.12
N LEU A 144 -0.90 17.55 41.88
CA LEU A 144 -0.50 16.71 40.75
C LEU A 144 0.83 16.00 40.99
N GLU A 145 1.81 16.67 41.61
CA GLU A 145 3.09 16.05 41.97
C GLU A 145 2.91 14.85 42.89
N THR A 146 2.06 14.97 43.91
CA THR A 146 1.85 13.89 44.88
C THR A 146 1.17 12.69 44.24
N ILE A 147 0.24 12.95 43.31
CA ILE A 147 -0.41 11.91 42.50
C ILE A 147 0.62 11.18 41.63
N ILE A 148 1.52 11.91 40.95
CA ILE A 148 2.56 11.32 40.13
C ILE A 148 3.56 10.52 40.98
N ARG A 149 3.99 11.04 42.14
CA ARG A 149 4.90 10.31 43.06
C ARG A 149 4.25 9.07 43.68
N LYS A 150 2.92 9.05 43.84
CA LYS A 150 2.20 7.82 44.22
C LYS A 150 2.24 6.77 43.11
N PHE A 151 2.22 7.20 41.84
CA PHE A 151 2.36 6.31 40.69
C PHE A 151 3.80 5.81 40.52
N LEU A 152 4.77 6.71 40.58
CA LEU A 152 6.19 6.44 40.37
C LEU A 152 7.01 7.02 41.55
N PRO A 153 7.21 6.24 42.63
CA PRO A 153 7.84 6.74 43.86
C PRO A 153 9.35 6.98 43.71
N ASP A 154 10.03 6.16 42.91
CA ASP A 154 11.49 6.19 42.74
C ASP A 154 11.88 6.48 41.27
N PRO A 155 11.58 7.68 40.74
CA PRO A 155 11.91 8.03 39.35
C PRO A 155 13.42 8.17 39.15
N SER A 156 13.90 7.88 37.94
CA SER A 156 15.26 8.25 37.54
C SER A 156 15.45 9.79 37.55
N SER A 157 16.71 10.27 37.64
CA SER A 157 16.99 11.72 37.74
C SER A 157 16.42 12.53 36.57
N ASP A 158 16.42 11.98 35.35
CA ASP A 158 15.86 12.66 34.19
C ASP A 158 14.32 12.68 34.24
N THR A 159 13.72 11.60 34.74
CA THR A 159 12.27 11.50 34.92
C THR A 159 11.79 12.42 36.05
N ASP A 160 12.51 12.53 37.16
CA ASP A 160 12.19 13.50 38.22
C ASP A 160 12.24 14.94 37.71
N ALA A 161 13.24 15.29 36.89
CA ALA A 161 13.30 16.60 36.24
C ALA A 161 12.10 16.85 35.31
N ALA A 162 11.65 15.84 34.56
CA ALA A 162 10.47 15.94 33.71
C ALA A 162 9.17 16.10 34.54
N ILE A 163 9.07 15.42 35.68
CA ILE A 163 7.92 15.55 36.59
C ILE A 163 7.84 16.96 37.16
N LEU A 164 8.96 17.51 37.64
CA LEU A 164 9.01 18.87 38.17
C LEU A 164 8.62 19.91 37.11
N ASP A 165 9.18 19.79 35.90
CA ASP A 165 8.86 20.67 34.77
C ASP A 165 7.37 20.57 34.36
N LEU A 166 6.81 19.35 34.34
CA LEU A 166 5.40 19.11 34.04
C LEU A 166 4.49 19.74 35.10
N VAL A 167 4.81 19.59 36.39
CA VAL A 167 4.03 20.17 37.49
C VAL A 167 4.05 21.69 37.42
N GLU A 168 5.22 22.29 37.14
CA GLU A 168 5.33 23.71 36.88
C GLU A 168 4.49 24.14 35.68
N TYR A 169 4.56 23.40 34.56
CA TYR A 169 3.78 23.66 33.35
C TYR A 169 2.27 23.63 33.61
N ALA A 170 1.82 22.73 34.49
CA ALA A 170 0.41 22.53 34.85
C ALA A 170 -0.10 23.50 35.95
N SER A 171 0.77 24.32 36.54
CA SER A 171 0.45 25.08 37.76
C SER A 171 -0.73 26.05 37.59
N ASP A 172 -0.91 26.60 36.38
CA ASP A 172 -2.00 27.54 36.04
C ASP A 172 -3.22 26.85 35.42
N PHE A 173 -3.23 25.52 35.30
CA PHE A 173 -4.28 24.79 34.60
C PHE A 173 -5.60 24.84 35.40
N LYS A 174 -6.62 25.43 34.76
CA LYS A 174 -7.98 25.43 35.26
C LYS A 174 -8.66 24.08 35.01
N THR A 175 -8.36 23.47 33.88
CA THR A 175 -8.85 22.16 33.45
C THR A 175 -7.70 21.42 32.81
N GLY A 176 -7.81 20.10 32.69
CA GLY A 176 -6.82 19.32 31.96
C GLY A 176 -6.92 17.83 32.15
N THR A 177 -6.10 17.12 31.40
CA THR A 177 -5.96 15.66 31.48
C THR A 177 -4.49 15.30 31.41
N LEU A 178 -4.02 14.50 32.37
CA LEU A 178 -2.70 13.86 32.37
C LEU A 178 -2.87 12.38 32.07
N ILE A 179 -2.06 11.88 31.14
CA ILE A 179 -1.83 10.46 30.91
C ILE A 179 -0.35 10.21 31.14
N PHE A 180 -0.04 9.35 32.10
CA PHE A 180 1.31 9.00 32.47
C PHE A 180 1.45 7.48 32.34
N ILE A 181 2.37 7.03 31.48
CA ILE A 181 2.55 5.62 31.13
C ILE A 181 3.93 5.18 31.61
N ASP A 182 3.98 3.99 32.21
CA ASP A 182 5.18 3.27 32.59
C ASP A 182 5.24 1.91 31.85
N GLY A 183 6.41 1.59 31.30
CA GLY A 183 6.65 0.37 30.53
C GLY A 183 5.71 0.20 29.34
N LEU A 184 5.74 1.13 28.38
CA LEU A 184 4.98 1.03 27.13
C LEU A 184 5.46 -0.18 26.31
N ASP A 185 4.52 -1.05 25.96
CA ASP A 185 4.78 -2.21 25.11
C ASP A 185 4.94 -1.73 23.65
N THR A 186 6.18 -1.74 23.16
CA THR A 186 6.56 -1.37 21.79
C THR A 186 7.92 -1.97 21.43
N GLU A 187 8.12 -2.32 20.16
CA GLU A 187 9.31 -3.04 19.67
C GLU A 187 10.61 -2.23 19.87
N ASN A 188 10.56 -0.90 19.72
CA ASN A 188 11.74 -0.04 19.86
C ASN A 188 11.37 1.33 20.45
N TYR A 189 11.11 1.33 21.76
CA TYR A 189 10.72 2.54 22.49
C TYR A 189 11.71 3.71 22.27
N ALA A 190 13.02 3.43 22.41
CA ALA A 190 14.08 4.43 22.26
C ALA A 190 14.00 5.16 20.92
N LYS A 191 13.85 4.41 19.81
CA LYS A 191 13.77 5.00 18.47
C LYS A 191 12.51 5.85 18.26
N TYR A 192 11.36 5.38 18.71
CA TYR A 192 10.07 5.94 18.30
C TYR A 192 9.55 7.04 19.22
N PHE A 193 9.82 6.96 20.52
CA PHE A 193 9.22 7.84 21.52
C PHE A 193 10.20 8.84 22.15
N THR A 194 11.50 8.55 22.16
CA THR A 194 12.48 9.47 22.77
C THR A 194 12.88 10.60 21.84
N LEU A 195 13.47 11.65 22.43
CA LEU A 195 13.97 12.82 21.72
C LEU A 195 15.50 12.75 21.66
N ASN A 196 16.04 12.94 20.45
CA ASN A 196 17.46 13.11 20.20
C ASN A 196 17.97 14.45 20.76
N LYS A 197 19.29 14.60 20.88
CA LYS A 197 19.92 15.85 21.28
C LYS A 197 19.52 17.02 20.37
N ILE A 198 19.43 16.76 19.07
CA ILE A 198 18.81 17.65 18.09
C ILE A 198 17.38 17.14 17.92
N ILE A 199 16.41 17.87 18.47
CA ILE A 199 15.02 17.38 18.57
C ILE A 199 14.41 17.11 17.19
N GLU A 200 14.81 17.89 16.18
CA GLU A 200 14.31 17.79 14.82
C GLU A 200 14.77 16.51 14.12
N GLU A 201 15.81 15.84 14.63
CA GLU A 201 16.26 14.53 14.16
C GLU A 201 15.50 13.38 14.85
N SER A 202 14.55 13.66 15.74
CA SER A 202 13.79 12.63 16.45
C SER A 202 12.62 12.11 15.62
N TYR A 203 12.32 10.82 15.71
CA TYR A 203 11.14 10.25 15.07
C TYR A 203 9.87 10.91 15.57
N VAL A 204 9.67 10.96 16.89
CA VAL A 204 8.47 11.51 17.52
C VAL A 204 8.20 12.97 17.13
N PHE A 205 9.24 13.78 17.02
CA PHE A 205 9.13 15.18 16.59
C PHE A 205 8.57 15.29 15.18
N ASN A 206 9.15 14.55 14.22
CA ASN A 206 8.67 14.55 12.84
C ASN A 206 7.29 13.88 12.75
N TYR A 207 7.05 12.83 13.53
CA TYR A 207 5.77 12.13 13.52
C TYR A 207 4.63 13.06 13.92
N ILE A 208 4.81 13.83 15.00
CA ILE A 208 3.85 14.85 15.44
C ILE A 208 3.56 15.85 14.31
N ARG A 209 4.58 16.35 13.63
CA ARG A 209 4.45 17.36 12.57
C ARG A 209 3.87 16.86 11.25
N PHE A 210 4.03 15.58 10.92
CA PHE A 210 3.59 15.03 9.62
C PHE A 210 2.28 14.23 9.69
N PHE A 211 1.94 13.65 10.86
CA PHE A 211 0.87 12.65 10.96
C PHE A 211 -0.20 12.98 12.02
N THR A 212 -0.10 14.10 12.74
CA THR A 212 -1.05 14.44 13.81
C THR A 212 -1.80 15.75 13.52
N ARG A 213 -2.80 16.04 14.36
CA ARG A 213 -3.56 17.30 14.30
C ARG A 213 -2.68 18.53 14.46
N HIS A 214 -1.58 18.41 15.21
CA HIS A 214 -0.62 19.49 15.40
C HIS A 214 0.14 19.82 14.10
N GLY A 215 0.29 18.85 13.21
CA GLY A 215 0.83 19.01 11.86
C GLY A 215 -0.21 19.42 10.82
N ASP A 216 -1.20 20.26 11.17
CA ASP A 216 -2.34 20.57 10.28
C ASP A 216 -1.89 21.09 8.92
N VAL A 217 -2.24 20.35 7.86
CA VAL A 217 -1.93 20.69 6.45
C VAL A 217 -2.56 22.00 5.98
N ARG A 218 -3.62 22.47 6.65
CA ARG A 218 -4.34 23.70 6.32
C ARG A 218 -3.71 24.94 6.95
N ARG A 219 -2.68 24.79 7.79
CA ARG A 219 -1.92 25.91 8.34
C ARG A 219 -1.01 26.48 7.24
N LEU A 220 -1.60 27.31 6.40
CA LEU A 220 -0.89 27.98 5.30
C LEU A 220 -0.29 29.30 5.79
N ASP A 221 0.91 29.63 5.30
CA ASP A 221 1.65 30.84 5.68
C ASP A 221 2.21 31.55 4.44
N LYS A 222 2.34 32.88 4.51
CA LYS A 222 3.02 33.69 3.49
C LYS A 222 4.50 33.36 3.40
N MET A 223 5.14 33.02 4.53
CA MET A 223 6.53 32.58 4.58
C MET A 223 6.76 31.33 3.74
N HIS A 224 5.78 30.42 3.67
CA HIS A 224 5.81 29.23 2.81
C HIS A 224 5.49 29.52 1.34
N GLY A 225 5.13 30.76 0.99
CA GLY A 225 4.80 31.19 -0.37
C GLY A 225 3.31 31.16 -0.76
N PHE A 226 2.39 30.90 0.19
CA PHE A 226 0.96 30.99 -0.09
C PHE A 226 0.48 32.45 -0.10
N THR A 227 -0.44 32.79 -1.00
CA THR A 227 -1.01 34.14 -1.07
C THR A 227 -2.05 34.36 0.04
N GLN A 228 -2.32 35.63 0.39
CA GLN A 228 -3.33 35.95 1.40
C GLN A 228 -4.72 35.39 1.04
N ASN A 229 -5.11 35.41 -0.23
CA ASN A 229 -6.39 34.86 -0.68
C ASN A 229 -6.46 33.34 -0.47
N GLN A 230 -5.38 32.62 -0.80
CA GLN A 230 -5.29 31.17 -0.56
C GLN A 230 -5.38 30.84 0.93
N ILE A 231 -4.66 31.59 1.76
CA ILE A 231 -4.71 31.43 3.22
C ILE A 231 -6.14 31.66 3.71
N THR A 232 -6.80 32.75 3.32
CA THR A 232 -8.18 33.06 3.75
C THR A 232 -9.20 32.02 3.30
N GLN A 233 -9.05 31.41 2.12
CA GLN A 233 -9.95 30.35 1.64
C GLN A 233 -9.82 29.05 2.42
N ILE A 234 -8.61 28.72 2.87
CA ILE A 234 -8.32 27.48 3.60
C ILE A 234 -8.39 27.69 5.11
N ALA A 235 -8.31 28.94 5.58
CA ALA A 235 -8.30 29.32 6.98
C ALA A 235 -9.53 28.74 7.69
N ASN A 236 -9.29 27.73 8.51
CA ASN A 236 -10.29 27.22 9.43
C ASN A 236 -10.13 27.89 10.80
N LYS A 237 -11.25 28.04 11.51
CA LYS A 237 -11.30 28.41 12.94
C LYS A 237 -10.85 27.23 13.81
N ILE A 238 -9.57 26.88 13.74
CA ILE A 238 -9.00 25.79 14.52
C ILE A 238 -8.36 26.40 15.76
N GLY A 239 -8.62 25.81 16.92
CA GLY A 239 -7.89 26.18 18.14
C GLY A 239 -6.41 25.93 17.93
N GLU A 240 -5.59 26.97 18.14
CA GLU A 240 -4.14 26.81 18.15
C GLU A 240 -3.73 26.33 19.54
N ALA A 241 -2.97 25.24 19.58
CA ALA A 241 -2.37 24.73 20.81
C ALA A 241 -0.85 24.84 20.71
N GLU A 242 -0.23 25.34 21.77
CA GLU A 242 1.21 25.22 21.96
C GLU A 242 1.53 23.80 22.39
N LEU A 243 2.36 23.08 21.64
CA LEU A 243 2.82 21.74 22.01
C LEU A 243 4.29 21.83 22.41
N SER A 244 4.53 21.71 23.71
CA SER A 244 5.85 21.63 24.32
C SER A 244 6.29 20.19 24.51
N CYS A 245 7.57 19.93 24.32
CA CYS A 245 8.20 18.67 24.69
C CYS A 245 9.38 18.90 25.63
N PHE A 246 9.60 17.97 26.56
CA PHE A 246 10.71 18.07 27.52
C PHE A 246 11.65 16.89 27.37
N SER A 247 12.93 17.18 27.18
CA SER A 247 14.00 16.19 27.14
C SER A 247 15.33 16.88 27.44
N ASN A 248 16.32 16.13 27.92
CA ASN A 248 17.63 16.68 28.26
C ASN A 248 17.55 17.91 29.19
N LYS A 249 16.59 17.88 30.13
CA LYS A 249 16.30 18.95 31.09
C LYS A 249 15.94 20.30 30.45
N LYS A 250 15.40 20.27 29.23
CA LYS A 250 15.00 21.46 28.48
C LYS A 250 13.63 21.26 27.84
N ARG A 251 12.76 22.26 28.02
CA ARG A 251 11.50 22.37 27.29
C ARG A 251 11.73 23.00 25.93
N SER A 252 11.17 22.39 24.88
CA SER A 252 11.26 22.85 23.49
C SER A 252 9.90 22.79 22.82
N LEU A 253 9.61 23.74 21.95
CA LEU A 253 8.35 23.77 21.20
C LEU A 253 8.42 22.87 19.97
N ILE A 254 7.33 22.15 19.70
CA ILE A 254 7.08 21.58 18.38
C ILE A 254 6.29 22.62 17.58
N PRO A 255 6.76 22.99 16.36
CA PRO A 255 6.04 23.96 15.55
C PRO A 255 4.67 23.45 15.09
N HIS A 256 3.65 24.28 15.29
CA HIS A 256 2.29 24.03 14.82
C HIS A 256 2.18 24.23 13.30
N GLY A 257 1.50 23.30 12.64
CA GLY A 257 1.27 23.29 11.20
C GLY A 257 2.16 22.30 10.45
N PHE A 258 1.67 21.89 9.28
CA PHE A 258 2.43 21.02 8.39
C PHE A 258 3.72 21.70 7.93
N PRO A 259 4.85 20.97 7.89
CA PRO A 259 6.18 21.55 7.62
C PRO A 259 6.39 21.86 6.13
N TYR A 260 5.59 22.74 5.54
CA TYR A 260 5.88 23.27 4.21
C TYR A 260 7.22 24.01 4.22
N LEU A 261 8.03 23.87 3.16
CA LEU A 261 9.26 24.67 3.05
C LEU A 261 8.91 26.16 2.89
N GLU A 262 9.69 27.01 3.56
CA GLU A 262 9.69 28.46 3.40
C GLU A 262 9.98 28.86 1.94
N ARG A 263 9.79 30.13 1.58
CA ARG A 263 10.14 30.62 0.26
C ARG A 263 11.67 30.62 0.12
N PRO A 264 12.23 30.07 -0.97
CA PRO A 264 13.69 30.05 -1.14
C PRO A 264 14.22 31.46 -1.40
N ASN A 265 15.45 31.73 -0.96
CA ASN A 265 16.20 32.90 -1.40
C ASN A 265 16.49 32.74 -2.90
N VAL A 266 16.07 33.72 -3.70
CA VAL A 266 15.68 33.55 -5.11
C VAL A 266 16.88 33.49 -6.08
N GLU A 267 18.11 33.68 -5.61
CA GLU A 267 19.25 33.99 -6.49
C GLU A 267 19.68 32.83 -7.42
N ASP A 268 19.37 31.55 -7.11
CA ASP A 268 19.81 30.39 -7.90
C ASP A 268 18.68 29.45 -8.41
N ALA A 269 17.40 29.80 -8.19
CA ALA A 269 16.30 28.89 -8.48
C ALA A 269 15.90 28.88 -9.97
N LYS A 270 16.53 28.00 -10.76
CA LYS A 270 16.13 27.72 -12.15
C LYS A 270 14.74 27.09 -12.22
N SER A 271 13.96 27.48 -13.23
CA SER A 271 12.64 26.89 -13.53
C SER A 271 12.78 25.44 -14.05
N PRO A 272 11.69 24.63 -14.04
CA PRO A 272 11.75 23.26 -14.55
C PRO A 272 12.23 23.15 -16.02
N ALA A 273 11.95 24.13 -16.87
CA ALA A 273 12.45 24.13 -18.26
C ALA A 273 13.95 24.45 -18.36
N ALA A 274 14.52 25.16 -17.38
CA ALA A 274 15.91 25.60 -17.39
C ALA A 274 16.90 24.62 -16.74
N VAL A 275 16.42 23.51 -16.16
CA VAL A 275 17.26 22.47 -15.57
C VAL A 275 17.52 21.34 -16.57
N SER A 276 18.74 20.81 -16.56
CA SER A 276 19.13 19.70 -17.45
C SER A 276 18.38 18.41 -17.12
N ARG A 277 18.26 18.11 -15.82
CA ARG A 277 17.47 16.98 -15.28
C ARG A 277 16.49 17.52 -14.24
N LEU A 278 15.22 17.11 -14.32
CA LEU A 278 14.20 17.55 -13.36
C LEU A 278 14.62 17.27 -11.90
N ARG A 279 15.28 16.13 -11.65
CA ARG A 279 15.76 15.73 -10.32
C ARG A 279 16.74 16.71 -9.67
N ASP A 280 17.42 17.54 -10.46
CA ASP A 280 18.38 18.55 -10.00
C ASP A 280 17.70 19.90 -9.70
N GLY A 281 16.38 20.00 -9.91
CA GLY A 281 15.61 21.23 -9.78
C GLY A 281 15.43 21.72 -8.35
N ARG A 282 15.57 23.04 -8.19
CA ARG A 282 15.29 23.79 -6.95
C ARG A 282 14.09 24.74 -7.08
N PHE A 283 13.32 24.59 -8.14
CA PHE A 283 12.11 25.36 -8.37
C PHE A 283 11.07 25.12 -7.26
N PHE A 284 10.16 26.08 -7.11
CA PHE A 284 9.09 25.97 -6.15
C PHE A 284 7.82 26.68 -6.62
N SER A 285 6.68 26.21 -6.13
CA SER A 285 5.40 26.89 -6.27
C SER A 285 4.40 26.44 -5.21
N ARG A 286 3.38 27.27 -4.98
CA ARG A 286 2.28 27.03 -4.04
C ARG A 286 0.95 27.39 -4.66
N ALA A 287 -0.04 26.55 -4.43
CA ALA A 287 -1.43 26.87 -4.73
C ALA A 287 -2.35 26.25 -3.68
N ALA A 288 -3.45 26.93 -3.37
CA ALA A 288 -4.50 26.33 -2.58
C ALA A 288 -5.88 26.89 -2.98
N LYS A 289 -6.93 26.10 -2.81
CA LYS A 289 -8.30 26.49 -3.11
C LYS A 289 -9.30 25.67 -2.30
N ALA A 290 -10.33 26.32 -1.78
CA ALA A 290 -11.49 25.63 -1.25
C ALA A 290 -12.53 25.38 -2.36
N ILE A 291 -13.11 24.19 -2.39
CA ILE A 291 -14.20 23.82 -3.30
C ILE A 291 -15.38 23.28 -2.49
N GLN A 292 -16.60 23.40 -3.04
CA GLN A 292 -17.81 22.89 -2.42
C GLN A 292 -18.47 21.87 -3.34
N ILE A 293 -18.73 20.67 -2.82
CA ILE A 293 -19.37 19.57 -3.56
C ILE A 293 -20.37 18.90 -2.62
N GLY A 294 -21.62 18.76 -3.05
CA GLY A 294 -22.67 18.14 -2.24
C GLY A 294 -22.87 18.79 -0.86
N GLY A 295 -22.68 20.11 -0.75
CA GLY A 295 -22.80 20.86 0.51
C GLY A 295 -21.62 20.69 1.49
N LYS A 296 -20.56 19.99 1.08
CA LYS A 296 -19.33 19.82 1.85
C LYS A 296 -18.19 20.64 1.27
N THR A 297 -17.32 21.15 2.13
CA THR A 297 -16.12 21.89 1.72
C THR A 297 -14.90 20.96 1.69
N TYR A 298 -14.13 21.05 0.61
CA TYR A 298 -12.84 20.38 0.46
C TYR A 298 -11.76 21.42 0.20
N SER A 299 -10.57 21.21 0.76
CA SER A 299 -9.39 22.04 0.53
C SER A 299 -8.43 21.30 -0.39
N LEU A 300 -8.06 21.94 -1.50
CA LEU A 300 -7.03 21.48 -2.41
C LEU A 300 -5.78 22.30 -2.15
N ILE A 301 -4.66 21.64 -1.84
CA ILE A 301 -3.38 22.30 -1.54
C ILE A 301 -2.30 21.65 -2.39
N LEU A 302 -1.55 22.46 -3.14
CA LEU A 302 -0.43 22.05 -3.97
C LEU A 302 0.83 22.74 -3.48
N ALA A 303 1.85 21.95 -3.16
CA ALA A 303 3.21 22.41 -2.90
C ALA A 303 4.16 21.74 -3.89
N ILE A 304 4.76 22.54 -4.77
CA ILE A 304 5.85 22.09 -5.64
C ILE A 304 7.16 22.46 -4.96
N ASP A 305 7.97 21.45 -4.69
CA ASP A 305 9.33 21.60 -4.21
C ASP A 305 10.20 20.70 -5.10
N GLY A 306 11.01 21.30 -5.97
CA GLY A 306 11.91 20.55 -6.84
C GLY A 306 12.70 19.50 -6.05
N ASN A 307 12.95 18.33 -6.65
CA ASN A 307 13.49 17.19 -5.93
C ASN A 307 14.81 17.51 -5.19
N ARG A 308 15.71 18.26 -5.84
CA ARG A 308 16.97 18.67 -5.21
C ARG A 308 16.74 19.57 -4.00
N ARG A 309 15.85 20.54 -4.13
CA ARG A 309 15.46 21.42 -3.03
C ARG A 309 14.86 20.64 -1.87
N ALA A 310 13.91 19.75 -2.13
CA ALA A 310 13.33 18.93 -1.09
C ALA A 310 14.40 18.07 -0.38
N HIS A 311 15.39 17.58 -1.13
CA HIS A 311 16.53 16.86 -0.57
C HIS A 311 17.45 17.73 0.30
N GLU A 312 17.60 19.01 0.00
CA GLU A 312 18.46 19.95 0.72
C GLU A 312 17.79 20.57 1.95
N GLU A 313 16.48 20.85 1.88
CA GLU A 313 15.78 21.63 2.91
C GLU A 313 14.93 20.77 3.86
N TYR A 314 14.42 19.60 3.45
CA TYR A 314 13.85 18.62 4.40
C TYR A 314 14.97 17.80 5.06
N GLN A 315 15.86 18.46 5.78
CA GLN A 315 17.13 17.91 6.26
C GLN A 315 16.95 16.71 7.20
N ASN A 316 15.86 16.64 7.94
CA ASN A 316 15.71 15.60 8.96
C ASN A 316 14.99 14.34 8.45
N LEU A 317 14.45 14.36 7.23
CA LEU A 317 13.76 13.20 6.67
C LEU A 317 14.75 12.15 6.13
N ASP A 318 14.41 10.88 6.24
CA ASP A 318 15.21 9.78 5.73
C ASP A 318 15.33 9.83 4.20
N ARG A 319 16.45 9.30 3.71
CA ARG A 319 16.74 9.13 2.28
C ARG A 319 16.96 7.64 1.99
N LYS A 320 16.94 7.27 0.70
CA LYS A 320 17.28 5.89 0.28
C LYS A 320 18.68 5.52 0.81
N GLY A 321 18.76 4.50 1.65
CA GLY A 321 20.01 4.02 2.25
C GLY A 321 20.61 4.89 3.36
N LYS A 322 19.96 5.99 3.78
CA LYS A 322 20.45 6.84 4.88
C LYS A 322 19.32 7.21 5.84
N THR A 323 19.40 6.66 7.05
CA THR A 323 18.51 6.98 8.17
C THR A 323 18.91 8.31 8.79
N ARG A 324 17.91 9.13 9.08
CA ARG A 324 17.96 10.40 9.81
C ARG A 324 16.92 10.32 10.94
N SER A 325 15.75 10.94 10.79
CA SER A 325 14.68 10.88 11.80
C SER A 325 13.89 9.57 11.85
N GLY A 326 13.97 8.72 10.82
CA GLY A 326 13.11 7.56 10.63
C GLY A 326 11.85 7.84 9.80
N VAL A 327 11.51 9.12 9.53
CA VAL A 327 10.41 9.50 8.62
C VAL A 327 10.97 9.76 7.23
N ARG A 328 10.54 8.99 6.20
CA ARG A 328 11.11 9.07 4.85
C ARG A 328 10.57 10.24 4.05
N LEU A 329 11.45 10.93 3.31
CA LEU A 329 11.07 12.02 2.41
C LEU A 329 10.11 11.54 1.33
N GLY A 330 10.40 10.42 0.65
CA GLY A 330 9.56 9.89 -0.44
C GLY A 330 8.12 9.61 -0.01
N ASP A 331 7.91 9.23 1.25
CA ASP A 331 6.59 8.96 1.84
C ASP A 331 5.81 10.25 2.13
N GLN A 332 6.47 11.41 2.07
CA GLN A 332 5.84 12.74 2.20
C GLN A 332 5.55 13.40 0.85
N ARG A 333 5.78 12.70 -0.27
CA ARG A 333 5.64 13.24 -1.64
C ARG A 333 4.56 12.54 -2.46
N GLY A 334 3.94 13.27 -3.40
CA GLY A 334 2.82 12.81 -4.21
C GLY A 334 1.46 13.37 -3.77
N LEU A 335 0.37 12.67 -4.09
CA LEU A 335 -0.99 13.08 -3.70
C LEU A 335 -1.44 12.36 -2.42
N PHE A 336 -2.01 13.11 -1.48
CA PHE A 336 -2.50 12.60 -0.20
C PHE A 336 -3.93 13.04 0.09
N ILE A 337 -4.65 12.15 0.77
CA ILE A 337 -5.94 12.47 1.39
C ILE A 337 -5.70 12.84 2.85
N SER A 338 -6.35 13.90 3.29
CA SER A 338 -6.34 14.42 4.64
C SER A 338 -7.77 14.50 5.19
N VAL A 339 -7.91 14.26 6.49
CA VAL A 339 -9.17 14.46 7.21
C VAL A 339 -8.92 15.41 8.36
N ASN A 340 -9.64 16.53 8.35
CA ASN A 340 -9.51 17.57 9.36
C ASN A 340 -8.03 17.95 9.58
N GLY A 341 -7.31 18.22 8.51
CA GLY A 341 -5.91 18.64 8.55
C GLY A 341 -4.89 17.53 8.82
N ILE A 342 -5.33 16.31 9.13
CA ILE A 342 -4.44 15.18 9.40
C ILE A 342 -4.28 14.36 8.12
N LYS A 343 -3.05 14.23 7.66
CA LYS A 343 -2.72 13.38 6.52
C LYS A 343 -2.97 11.90 6.85
N ILE A 344 -3.69 11.21 5.97
CA ILE A 344 -4.20 9.85 6.18
C ILE A 344 -3.44 8.86 5.29
N CYS A 345 -3.54 9.02 3.97
CA CYS A 345 -2.96 8.06 3.03
C CYS A 345 -2.55 8.74 1.72
N LYS A 346 -1.64 8.08 0.99
CA LYS A 346 -1.27 8.45 -0.38
C LYS A 346 -2.30 7.89 -1.36
N TYR A 347 -2.67 8.65 -2.39
CA TYR A 347 -3.72 8.25 -3.35
C TYR A 347 -3.43 8.78 -4.76
N LEU A 348 -2.40 8.23 -5.41
CA LEU A 348 -1.97 8.67 -6.75
C LEU A 348 -2.96 8.29 -7.86
N GLU A 349 -3.74 7.21 -7.68
CA GLU A 349 -4.76 6.72 -8.62
C GLU A 349 -5.79 7.80 -9.02
N LEU A 350 -6.02 8.80 -8.14
CA LEU A 350 -6.86 9.94 -8.49
C LEU A 350 -6.34 10.69 -9.72
N LEU A 351 -5.02 10.85 -9.87
CA LEU A 351 -4.40 11.58 -10.96
C LEU A 351 -4.45 10.81 -12.29
N GLU A 352 -4.43 9.47 -12.24
CA GLU A 352 -4.54 8.61 -13.43
C GLU A 352 -5.87 8.85 -14.18
N ASN A 353 -6.90 9.22 -13.43
CA ASN A 353 -8.24 9.50 -13.96
C ASN A 353 -8.46 10.97 -14.36
N ILE A 354 -7.40 11.80 -14.37
CA ILE A 354 -7.50 13.22 -14.73
C ILE A 354 -6.64 13.49 -15.97
N ASP A 355 -7.25 13.32 -17.15
CA ASP A 355 -6.75 13.67 -18.49
C ASP A 355 -5.21 13.81 -18.60
N GLU A 356 -4.75 15.04 -18.82
CA GLU A 356 -3.38 15.36 -19.15
C GLU A 356 -2.44 15.41 -17.93
N TYR A 357 -2.96 15.13 -16.74
CA TYR A 357 -2.24 15.12 -15.47
C TYR A 357 -1.91 13.72 -14.96
N GLY A 358 -2.31 12.66 -15.68
CA GLY A 358 -1.93 11.28 -15.36
C GLY A 358 -0.42 11.06 -15.20
N VAL A 359 0.41 11.87 -15.88
CA VAL A 359 1.88 11.86 -15.71
C VAL A 359 2.36 12.15 -14.28
N LEU A 360 1.54 12.83 -13.47
CA LEU A 360 1.84 13.08 -12.06
C LEU A 360 1.72 11.81 -11.19
N ALA A 361 1.00 10.79 -11.67
CA ALA A 361 0.89 9.50 -11.00
C ALA A 361 2.16 8.63 -11.16
N ASP A 362 3.00 8.91 -12.17
CA ASP A 362 4.26 8.20 -12.37
C ASP A 362 5.14 8.29 -11.10
N ALA A 363 5.76 7.18 -10.71
CA ALA A 363 6.47 7.06 -9.43
C ALA A 363 7.54 8.16 -9.22
N GLU A 364 8.32 8.46 -10.25
CA GLU A 364 9.39 9.47 -10.23
C GLU A 364 8.83 10.91 -10.15
N SER A 365 7.65 11.17 -10.75
CA SER A 365 7.01 12.49 -10.74
C SER A 365 6.69 12.97 -9.32
N SER A 366 6.30 12.04 -8.45
CA SER A 366 5.92 12.34 -7.07
C SER A 366 7.04 13.08 -6.32
N SER A 367 8.31 12.84 -6.65
CA SER A 367 9.48 13.49 -6.03
C SER A 367 9.55 15.02 -6.19
N HIS A 368 8.67 15.62 -6.99
CA HIS A 368 8.63 17.06 -7.28
C HIS A 368 7.48 17.81 -6.62
N PHE A 369 6.49 17.12 -6.04
CA PHE A 369 5.31 17.79 -5.48
C PHE A 369 4.74 17.11 -4.23
N CYS A 370 3.83 17.82 -3.58
CA CYS A 370 2.89 17.31 -2.59
C CYS A 370 1.53 17.95 -2.90
N ILE A 371 0.53 17.14 -3.25
CA ILE A 371 -0.87 17.56 -3.37
C ILE A 371 -1.61 16.99 -2.17
N ILE A 372 -2.35 17.81 -1.46
CA ILE A 372 -3.16 17.39 -0.32
C ILE A 372 -4.61 17.79 -0.57
N ILE A 373 -5.49 16.81 -0.45
CA ILE A 373 -6.94 16.98 -0.51
C ILE A 373 -7.46 16.78 0.91
N ASP A 374 -7.84 17.87 1.58
CA ASP A 374 -8.48 17.81 2.90
C ASP A 374 -10.00 17.90 2.78
N GLY A 375 -10.71 17.08 3.55
CA GLY A 375 -12.16 17.16 3.64
C GLY A 375 -12.75 16.23 4.69
N GLU A 376 -14.08 16.21 4.75
CA GLU A 376 -14.83 15.32 5.63
C GLU A 376 -14.95 13.91 5.04
N PHE A 377 -13.83 13.18 4.99
CA PHE A 377 -13.80 11.78 4.57
C PHE A 377 -14.05 10.84 5.74
N ASP A 378 -14.87 9.82 5.51
CA ASP A 378 -15.07 8.74 6.47
C ASP A 378 -13.82 7.85 6.50
N LEU A 379 -13.20 7.71 7.69
CA LEU A 379 -12.07 6.80 7.91
C LEU A 379 -12.55 5.37 8.20
N VAL A 380 -11.81 4.34 7.77
CA VAL A 380 -12.01 2.94 8.23
C VAL A 380 -11.21 2.69 9.53
N THR A 381 -11.20 1.46 10.05
CA THR A 381 -10.42 1.12 11.25
C THR A 381 -8.92 1.22 10.99
N ASN A 382 -8.48 0.82 9.79
CA ASN A 382 -7.16 1.15 9.27
C ASN A 382 -7.11 2.62 8.85
N ARG A 383 -6.35 3.44 9.59
CA ARG A 383 -6.23 4.89 9.35
C ARG A 383 -5.40 5.26 8.13
N ASN A 384 -4.85 4.28 7.42
CA ASN A 384 -4.12 4.50 6.18
C ASN A 384 -4.94 4.07 4.95
N SER A 385 -6.24 3.82 5.11
CA SER A 385 -7.12 3.38 4.02
C SER A 385 -8.38 4.24 3.94
N LEU A 386 -8.89 4.40 2.72
CA LEU A 386 -10.13 5.12 2.45
C LEU A 386 -11.33 4.21 2.72
N SER A 387 -12.42 4.78 3.24
CA SER A 387 -13.71 4.09 3.23
C SER A 387 -14.30 4.08 1.83
N LYS A 388 -15.22 3.14 1.57
CA LYS A 388 -15.99 3.12 0.32
C LYS A 388 -16.64 4.48 0.01
N LYS A 389 -17.22 5.15 1.01
CA LYS A 389 -17.83 6.47 0.84
C LYS A 389 -16.80 7.56 0.45
N ALA A 390 -15.60 7.50 1.02
CA ALA A 390 -14.51 8.41 0.65
C ALA A 390 -14.05 8.16 -0.78
N PHE A 391 -13.94 6.89 -1.19
CA PHE A 391 -13.67 6.50 -2.56
C PHE A 391 -14.76 7.02 -3.51
N ASP A 392 -16.03 6.75 -3.22
CA ASP A 392 -17.17 7.21 -4.03
C ASP A 392 -17.15 8.74 -4.24
N THR A 393 -16.75 9.49 -3.21
CA THR A 393 -16.59 10.96 -3.27
C THR A 393 -15.43 11.38 -4.17
N LEU A 394 -14.29 10.69 -4.07
CA LEU A 394 -13.09 11.02 -4.86
C LEU A 394 -13.22 10.60 -6.33
N THR A 395 -14.07 9.63 -6.63
CA THR A 395 -14.43 9.21 -7.99
C THR A 395 -15.65 9.93 -8.56
N ASP A 396 -16.28 10.82 -7.79
CA ASP A 396 -17.44 11.56 -8.23
C ASP A 396 -17.08 12.49 -9.42
N PRO A 397 -17.86 12.49 -10.52
CA PRO A 397 -17.56 13.31 -11.69
C PRO A 397 -17.51 14.81 -11.42
N GLU A 398 -18.33 15.33 -10.50
CA GLU A 398 -18.29 16.74 -10.09
C GLU A 398 -17.01 17.06 -9.33
N PHE A 399 -16.59 16.14 -8.44
CA PHE A 399 -15.32 16.24 -7.74
C PHE A 399 -14.13 16.25 -8.70
N LEU A 400 -14.04 15.27 -9.59
CA LEU A 400 -12.97 15.17 -10.58
C LEU A 400 -12.91 16.43 -11.47
N LYS A 401 -14.06 16.97 -11.85
CA LYS A 401 -14.16 18.20 -12.64
C LYS A 401 -13.62 19.43 -11.90
N GLU A 402 -13.99 19.64 -10.64
CA GLU A 402 -13.47 20.79 -9.87
C GLU A 402 -12.00 20.62 -9.49
N PHE A 403 -11.54 19.39 -9.23
CA PHE A 403 -10.13 19.08 -9.02
C PHE A 403 -9.30 19.36 -10.29
N LYS A 404 -9.77 18.90 -11.45
CA LYS A 404 -9.15 19.21 -12.74
C LYS A 404 -9.09 20.71 -13.00
N LYS A 405 -10.17 21.44 -12.75
CA LYS A 405 -10.23 22.90 -12.91
C LYS A 405 -9.20 23.62 -12.03
N PHE A 406 -8.94 23.13 -10.82
CA PHE A 406 -7.88 23.64 -9.97
C PHE A 406 -6.50 23.47 -10.63
N LEU A 407 -6.20 22.28 -11.16
CA LEU A 407 -4.95 22.02 -11.88
C LEU A 407 -4.83 22.85 -13.18
N ASP A 408 -5.92 22.97 -13.95
CA ASP A 408 -5.95 23.76 -15.20
C ASP A 408 -5.68 25.24 -14.95
N VAL A 409 -6.29 25.81 -13.90
CA VAL A 409 -5.99 27.19 -13.49
C VAL A 409 -4.51 27.32 -13.16
N GLN A 410 -3.98 26.40 -12.34
CA GLN A 410 -2.57 26.47 -11.97
C GLN A 410 -1.65 26.35 -13.19
N LYS A 411 -1.92 25.42 -14.11
CA LYS A 411 -1.11 25.22 -15.32
C LYS A 411 -1.12 26.46 -16.21
N LYS A 412 -2.24 27.20 -16.24
CA LYS A 412 -2.37 28.43 -17.02
C LYS A 412 -1.65 29.61 -16.36
N THR A 413 -1.68 29.70 -15.03
CA THR A 413 -1.22 30.91 -14.30
C THR A 413 0.17 30.80 -13.69
N ASP A 414 0.72 29.59 -13.53
CA ASP A 414 2.01 29.34 -12.91
C ASP A 414 2.96 28.62 -13.87
N SER A 415 4.03 29.33 -14.26
CA SER A 415 5.04 28.81 -15.17
C SER A 415 5.77 27.59 -14.60
N VAL A 416 6.00 27.53 -13.28
CA VAL A 416 6.68 26.39 -12.65
C VAL A 416 5.85 25.12 -12.81
N PHE A 417 4.55 25.18 -12.49
CA PHE A 417 3.70 24.00 -12.67
C PHE A 417 3.55 23.62 -14.15
N SER A 418 3.36 24.60 -15.04
CA SER A 418 3.24 24.37 -16.48
C SER A 418 4.46 23.67 -17.09
N GLU A 419 5.66 24.18 -16.78
CA GLU A 419 6.92 23.62 -17.26
C GLU A 419 7.20 22.23 -16.66
N LEU A 420 6.85 22.02 -15.39
CA LEU A 420 6.99 20.70 -14.73
C LEU A 420 6.16 19.64 -15.47
N ILE A 421 4.87 19.91 -15.73
CA ILE A 421 4.00 18.97 -16.46
C ILE A 421 4.55 18.66 -17.85
N SER A 422 4.99 19.69 -18.58
CA SER A 422 5.57 19.53 -19.93
C SER A 422 6.82 18.64 -19.90
N ARG A 423 7.74 18.89 -18.97
CA ARG A 423 8.97 18.11 -18.81
C ARG A 423 8.70 16.66 -18.39
N LEU A 424 7.79 16.44 -17.44
CA LEU A 424 7.43 15.09 -17.00
C LEU A 424 6.85 14.26 -18.15
N LYS A 425 6.00 14.85 -19.01
CA LYS A 425 5.46 14.14 -20.19
C LYS A 425 6.56 13.73 -21.16
N LYS A 426 7.53 14.62 -21.40
CA LYS A 426 8.66 14.35 -22.27
C LYS A 426 9.52 13.21 -21.72
N GLU A 427 9.93 13.29 -20.46
CA GLU A 427 10.74 12.26 -19.80
C GLU A 427 10.01 10.90 -19.69
N SER A 428 8.71 10.90 -19.39
CA SER A 428 7.89 9.67 -19.33
C SER A 428 7.80 8.95 -20.68
N THR A 429 7.65 9.71 -21.78
CA THR A 429 7.62 9.16 -23.14
C THR A 429 8.97 8.56 -23.55
N GLU A 430 10.07 9.28 -23.26
CA GLU A 430 11.44 8.80 -23.54
C GLU A 430 11.77 7.53 -22.74
N ASN A 431 11.38 7.47 -21.46
CA ASN A 431 11.61 6.30 -20.61
C ASN A 431 10.86 5.06 -21.12
N LYS A 432 9.58 5.19 -21.50
CA LYS A 432 8.80 4.08 -22.06
C LYS A 432 9.41 3.54 -23.36
N LEU A 433 9.94 4.42 -24.21
CA LEU A 433 10.64 4.01 -25.44
C LEU A 433 11.92 3.23 -25.12
N ASN A 434 12.73 3.72 -24.18
CA ASN A 434 13.96 3.04 -23.77
C ASN A 434 13.69 1.65 -23.16
N GLU A 435 12.65 1.52 -22.34
CA GLU A 435 12.22 0.25 -21.77
C GLU A 435 11.82 -0.76 -22.86
N GLN A 436 11.06 -0.33 -23.86
CA GLN A 436 10.73 -1.18 -25.01
C GLN A 436 11.98 -1.60 -25.80
N MET A 437 12.95 -0.69 -25.98
CA MET A 437 14.22 -1.02 -26.63
C MET A 437 15.02 -2.07 -25.84
N GLU A 438 15.07 -1.95 -24.51
CA GLU A 438 15.78 -2.89 -23.64
C GLU A 438 15.10 -4.28 -23.63
N ILE A 439 13.76 -4.33 -23.59
CA ILE A 439 12.99 -5.57 -23.73
C ILE A 439 13.30 -6.24 -25.07
N LEU A 440 13.32 -5.46 -26.16
CA LEU A 440 13.62 -5.96 -27.50
C LEU A 440 15.07 -6.48 -27.62
N GLU A 441 16.04 -5.76 -27.08
CA GLU A 441 17.44 -6.22 -27.06
C GLU A 441 17.61 -7.50 -26.24
N THR A 442 16.95 -7.57 -25.08
CA THR A 442 16.93 -8.77 -24.24
C THR A 442 16.32 -9.94 -24.98
N ALA A 443 15.19 -9.74 -25.66
CA ALA A 443 14.55 -10.76 -26.50
C ALA A 443 15.47 -11.23 -27.63
N ARG A 444 16.12 -10.31 -28.36
CA ARG A 444 17.09 -10.64 -29.42
C ARG A 444 18.29 -11.44 -28.88
N ASN A 445 18.81 -11.07 -27.72
CA ASN A 445 19.93 -11.77 -27.11
C ASN A 445 19.54 -13.17 -26.61
N ARG A 446 18.32 -13.35 -26.10
CA ARG A 446 17.78 -14.68 -25.72
C ARG A 446 17.70 -15.62 -26.93
N LEU A 447 17.28 -15.13 -28.11
CA LEU A 447 17.23 -15.96 -29.33
C LEU A 447 18.58 -16.59 -29.70
N LYS A 448 19.70 -15.88 -29.46
CA LYS A 448 21.05 -16.37 -29.83
C LYS A 448 21.46 -17.62 -29.06
N LYS A 449 21.01 -17.76 -27.81
CA LYS A 449 21.34 -18.85 -26.87
C LYS A 449 20.34 -20.02 -26.90
N ARG A 450 19.29 -19.91 -27.72
CA ARG A 450 18.17 -20.84 -27.72
C ARG A 450 18.53 -22.15 -28.43
N GLU A 451 18.12 -23.28 -27.86
CA GLU A 451 18.21 -24.60 -28.51
C GLU A 451 17.49 -24.54 -29.85
N ARG A 452 18.12 -25.06 -30.90
CA ARG A 452 17.67 -24.88 -32.28
C ARG A 452 17.89 -26.14 -33.11
N PHE A 453 17.12 -26.25 -34.18
CA PHE A 453 17.22 -27.35 -35.14
C PHE A 453 16.99 -26.84 -36.55
N ARG A 454 17.41 -27.63 -37.54
CA ARG A 454 17.25 -27.29 -38.95
C ARG A 454 16.62 -28.44 -39.71
N ILE A 455 15.65 -28.14 -40.57
CA ILE A 455 14.98 -29.11 -41.43
C ILE A 455 15.27 -28.73 -42.88
N ASN A 456 15.64 -29.71 -43.70
CA ASN A 456 15.83 -29.52 -45.13
C ASN A 456 14.60 -30.03 -45.88
N THR A 457 13.90 -29.13 -46.55
CA THR A 457 12.78 -29.45 -47.43
C THR A 457 13.09 -28.90 -48.81
N THR A 458 12.91 -29.73 -49.85
CA THR A 458 13.07 -29.32 -51.27
C THR A 458 14.40 -28.59 -51.58
N GLY A 459 15.49 -28.94 -50.88
CA GLY A 459 16.82 -28.36 -51.08
C GLY A 459 17.07 -27.06 -50.31
N LYS A 460 16.12 -26.58 -49.49
CA LYS A 460 16.26 -25.40 -48.65
C LYS A 460 16.29 -25.79 -47.17
N GLU A 461 17.28 -25.27 -46.46
CA GLU A 461 17.42 -25.46 -45.02
C GLU A 461 16.65 -24.38 -44.24
N HIS A 462 15.77 -24.79 -43.34
CA HIS A 462 14.93 -23.92 -42.50
C HIS A 462 15.36 -24.03 -41.04
N LEU A 463 15.57 -22.89 -40.37
CA LEU A 463 15.94 -22.81 -38.95
C LEU A 463 14.69 -22.68 -38.07
N PHE A 464 14.65 -23.49 -37.02
CA PHE A 464 13.62 -23.45 -35.98
C PHE A 464 14.26 -23.37 -34.60
N LEU A 465 13.54 -22.77 -33.66
CA LEU A 465 13.94 -22.64 -32.27
C LEU A 465 13.01 -23.47 -31.39
N SER A 466 13.59 -24.12 -30.38
CA SER A 466 12.84 -24.91 -29.40
C SER A 466 12.03 -23.99 -28.49
N PRO A 467 10.76 -24.30 -28.17
CA PRO A 467 9.94 -23.61 -27.16
C PRO A 467 10.64 -23.46 -25.80
N LEU A 468 10.22 -22.45 -25.02
CA LEU A 468 10.56 -22.26 -23.61
C LEU A 468 9.31 -22.45 -22.73
N PRO A 469 9.46 -22.65 -21.41
CA PRO A 469 8.31 -22.67 -20.50
C PRO A 469 7.43 -21.42 -20.65
N GLY A 470 6.13 -21.60 -20.82
CA GLY A 470 5.15 -20.53 -21.08
C GLY A 470 5.01 -20.12 -22.55
N GLU A 471 5.67 -20.81 -23.49
CA GLU A 471 5.49 -20.61 -24.93
C GLU A 471 4.75 -21.79 -25.59
N GLU A 472 3.66 -22.25 -24.98
CA GLU A 472 2.76 -23.29 -25.54
C GLU A 472 2.27 -22.92 -26.95
N TYR A 473 2.03 -21.63 -27.19
CA TYR A 473 1.68 -21.12 -28.51
C TYR A 473 2.73 -21.47 -29.58
N LEU A 474 4.02 -21.49 -29.22
CA LEU A 474 5.09 -21.82 -30.16
C LEU A 474 5.13 -23.33 -30.44
N VAL A 475 4.74 -24.16 -29.48
CA VAL A 475 4.54 -25.61 -29.71
C VAL A 475 3.49 -25.81 -30.80
N GLY A 476 2.37 -25.09 -30.72
CA GLY A 476 1.33 -25.10 -31.74
C GLY A 476 1.79 -24.57 -33.10
N VAL A 477 2.52 -23.45 -33.12
CA VAL A 477 3.10 -22.90 -34.36
C VAL A 477 4.06 -23.90 -35.01
N LEU A 478 4.95 -24.53 -34.24
CA LEU A 478 5.85 -25.55 -34.75
C LEU A 478 5.08 -26.76 -35.28
N TYR A 479 4.10 -27.26 -34.52
CA TYR A 479 3.31 -28.42 -34.92
C TYR A 479 2.59 -28.18 -36.26
N ALA A 480 1.87 -27.06 -36.37
CA ALA A 480 1.17 -26.68 -37.59
C ALA A 480 2.11 -26.41 -38.77
N THR A 481 3.25 -25.73 -38.53
CA THR A 481 4.21 -25.41 -39.59
C THR A 481 4.86 -26.67 -40.15
N LEU A 482 5.28 -27.59 -39.28
CA LEU A 482 6.01 -28.79 -39.68
C LEU A 482 5.08 -29.85 -40.30
N ALA A 483 3.80 -29.89 -39.92
CA ALA A 483 2.79 -30.70 -40.60
C ALA A 483 2.70 -30.38 -42.11
N ASN A 484 3.01 -29.15 -42.52
CA ASN A 484 3.04 -28.74 -43.93
C ASN A 484 4.34 -29.07 -44.66
N MET A 485 5.37 -29.52 -43.94
CA MET A 485 6.72 -29.76 -44.45
C MET A 485 7.05 -31.26 -44.53
N LEU A 486 6.08 -32.14 -44.35
CA LEU A 486 6.31 -33.58 -44.26
C LEU A 486 6.94 -34.15 -45.55
N PRO A 487 7.93 -35.06 -45.43
CA PRO A 487 8.45 -35.81 -46.57
C PRO A 487 7.34 -36.62 -47.25
N GLN A 488 7.40 -36.72 -48.59
CA GLN A 488 6.53 -37.61 -49.34
C GLN A 488 6.67 -39.05 -48.80
N ASN A 489 5.54 -39.66 -48.41
CA ASN A 489 5.46 -40.99 -47.80
C ASN A 489 6.14 -41.14 -46.42
N SER A 490 6.17 -40.07 -45.62
CA SER A 490 6.62 -40.18 -44.22
C SER A 490 5.82 -41.26 -43.47
N PRO A 491 6.48 -42.24 -42.80
CA PRO A 491 5.79 -43.26 -42.01
C PRO A 491 5.12 -42.69 -40.75
N TYR A 492 5.30 -41.40 -40.48
CA TYR A 492 4.74 -40.70 -39.32
C TYR A 492 3.61 -39.74 -39.71
N SER A 493 3.10 -39.77 -40.95
CA SER A 493 2.02 -38.87 -41.42
C SER A 493 0.83 -38.80 -40.47
N ASP A 494 0.43 -39.94 -39.89
CA ASP A 494 -0.78 -40.04 -39.08
C ASP A 494 -0.70 -39.31 -37.73
N TYR A 495 0.50 -38.95 -37.30
CA TYR A 495 0.76 -38.20 -36.06
C TYR A 495 0.79 -36.69 -36.29
N TRP A 496 0.75 -36.24 -37.55
CA TRP A 496 0.75 -34.83 -37.93
C TRP A 496 -0.63 -34.45 -38.47
N LYS A 497 -1.38 -33.67 -37.68
CA LYS A 497 -2.70 -33.18 -38.09
C LYS A 497 -2.58 -31.86 -38.81
N LYS A 498 -3.33 -31.72 -39.91
CA LYS A 498 -3.42 -30.48 -40.65
C LYS A 498 -4.27 -29.49 -39.86
N ILE A 499 -3.62 -28.54 -39.18
CA ILE A 499 -4.32 -27.50 -38.42
C ILE A 499 -5.02 -26.52 -39.39
N VAL A 500 -6.32 -26.31 -39.18
CA VAL A 500 -7.16 -25.42 -40.00
C VAL A 500 -7.45 -24.10 -39.30
N THR A 501 -7.55 -24.08 -37.97
CA THR A 501 -7.75 -22.84 -37.21
C THR A 501 -7.23 -22.95 -35.77
N PHE A 502 -6.83 -21.80 -35.21
CA PHE A 502 -6.54 -21.63 -33.79
C PHE A 502 -7.71 -20.94 -33.10
N SER A 503 -8.03 -21.33 -31.88
CA SER A 503 -9.09 -20.72 -31.08
C SER A 503 -8.50 -20.10 -29.81
N THR A 504 -9.08 -18.98 -29.37
CA THR A 504 -8.76 -18.33 -28.09
C THR A 504 -9.75 -18.69 -26.98
N GLN A 505 -10.71 -19.57 -27.26
CA GLN A 505 -11.74 -20.00 -26.32
C GLN A 505 -11.83 -21.52 -26.27
N GLY A 506 -11.55 -22.09 -25.09
CA GLY A 506 -11.83 -23.47 -24.71
C GLY A 506 -10.87 -24.56 -25.23
N ILE A 507 -10.44 -24.50 -26.49
CA ILE A 507 -9.46 -25.43 -27.09
C ILE A 507 -8.45 -24.63 -27.90
N ASP A 508 -7.18 -25.05 -27.94
CA ASP A 508 -6.16 -24.29 -28.67
C ASP A 508 -6.36 -24.30 -30.19
N SER A 509 -6.71 -25.45 -30.79
CA SER A 509 -6.85 -25.55 -32.25
C SER A 509 -7.72 -26.70 -32.74
N LEU A 510 -8.16 -26.59 -34.00
CA LEU A 510 -8.85 -27.65 -34.75
C LEU A 510 -8.00 -28.08 -35.94
N GLY A 511 -7.94 -29.39 -36.17
CA GLY A 511 -7.25 -30.00 -37.30
C GLY A 511 -8.14 -30.96 -38.09
N ILE A 512 -7.64 -31.40 -39.24
CA ILE A 512 -8.30 -32.37 -40.13
C ILE A 512 -7.49 -33.67 -40.15
N ILE A 513 -8.18 -34.82 -40.15
CA ILE A 513 -7.57 -36.16 -40.26
C ILE A 513 -7.14 -36.45 -41.70
N ASP A 514 -8.06 -36.32 -42.66
CA ASP A 514 -7.81 -36.53 -44.09
C ASP A 514 -8.35 -35.35 -44.92
N GLU A 515 -7.44 -34.55 -45.47
CA GLU A 515 -7.76 -33.41 -46.33
C GLU A 515 -8.33 -33.83 -47.69
N ALA A 516 -8.02 -35.04 -48.16
CA ALA A 516 -8.50 -35.58 -49.43
C ALA A 516 -9.90 -36.22 -49.33
N SER A 517 -10.46 -36.31 -48.12
CA SER A 517 -11.82 -36.79 -47.90
C SER A 517 -12.84 -35.99 -48.72
N PRO A 518 -13.87 -36.62 -49.31
CA PRO A 518 -14.92 -35.92 -50.05
C PRO A 518 -15.72 -34.95 -49.17
N ASN A 519 -15.67 -35.11 -47.83
CA ASN A 519 -16.27 -34.18 -46.88
C ASN A 519 -15.23 -33.81 -45.81
N PRO A 520 -14.27 -32.92 -46.11
CA PRO A 520 -13.11 -32.68 -45.26
C PRO A 520 -13.46 -32.03 -43.92
N LEU A 521 -14.58 -31.30 -43.85
CA LEU A 521 -15.08 -30.62 -42.64
C LEU A 521 -16.18 -31.41 -41.92
N LYS A 522 -16.45 -32.66 -42.30
CA LYS A 522 -17.38 -33.51 -41.55
C LYS A 522 -16.82 -33.72 -40.14
N GLU A 523 -17.69 -33.69 -39.12
CA GLU A 523 -17.32 -33.83 -37.70
C GLU A 523 -16.37 -35.01 -37.44
N SER A 524 -16.62 -36.18 -38.05
CA SER A 524 -15.76 -37.37 -37.93
C SER A 524 -14.34 -37.22 -38.51
N ASN A 525 -14.07 -36.15 -39.24
CA ASN A 525 -12.79 -35.83 -39.87
C ASN A 525 -12.11 -34.61 -39.22
N VAL A 526 -12.76 -33.95 -38.26
CA VAL A 526 -12.23 -32.81 -37.50
C VAL A 526 -11.77 -33.31 -36.14
N VAL A 527 -10.61 -32.85 -35.70
CA VAL A 527 -10.03 -33.20 -34.40
C VAL A 527 -9.64 -31.97 -33.60
N THR A 528 -9.75 -32.05 -32.29
CA THR A 528 -9.29 -31.02 -31.35
C THR A 528 -7.83 -31.27 -30.95
N VAL A 529 -7.02 -30.21 -30.92
CA VAL A 529 -5.60 -30.30 -30.58
C VAL A 529 -5.24 -29.24 -29.55
N GLU A 530 -4.66 -29.70 -28.45
CA GLU A 530 -4.20 -28.91 -27.32
C GLU A 530 -2.67 -28.91 -27.23
N TYR A 531 -2.05 -27.77 -26.90
CA TYR A 531 -0.60 -27.64 -26.83
C TYR A 531 -0.09 -27.45 -25.41
N LYS A 532 1.03 -28.10 -25.09
CA LYS A 532 1.73 -27.94 -23.81
C LYS A 532 3.22 -27.80 -24.01
N TYR A 533 3.89 -27.06 -23.12
CA TYR A 533 5.34 -27.09 -23.07
C TYR A 533 5.81 -28.41 -22.46
N ASP A 534 5.39 -28.71 -21.24
CA ASP A 534 5.66 -29.98 -20.58
C ASP A 534 4.33 -30.64 -20.20
N PHE A 535 4.20 -31.94 -20.48
CA PHE A 535 3.05 -32.73 -20.07
C PHE A 535 3.48 -33.89 -19.20
N ASN A 536 3.10 -33.84 -17.93
CA ASN A 536 3.54 -34.74 -16.88
C ASN A 536 2.35 -35.12 -15.96
N ASN A 537 2.63 -35.92 -14.93
CA ASN A 537 1.62 -36.39 -13.98
C ASN A 537 1.53 -35.52 -12.70
N SER A 538 2.12 -34.33 -12.68
CA SER A 538 2.16 -33.42 -11.53
C SER A 538 1.18 -32.26 -11.70
N GLY A 539 -0.12 -32.56 -11.57
CA GLY A 539 -1.21 -31.58 -11.55
C GLY A 539 -2.32 -31.90 -12.56
N PRO A 540 -3.52 -31.30 -12.38
CA PRO A 540 -4.62 -31.52 -13.29
C PRO A 540 -4.38 -30.83 -14.65
N PHE A 541 -4.80 -31.50 -15.72
CA PHE A 541 -4.82 -30.96 -17.08
C PHE A 541 -5.92 -29.90 -17.21
N ASN A 542 -5.58 -28.71 -17.68
CA ASN A 542 -6.48 -27.55 -17.63
C ASN A 542 -7.62 -27.54 -18.68
N HIS A 543 -7.78 -28.60 -19.47
CA HIS A 543 -8.83 -28.76 -20.48
C HIS A 543 -9.58 -30.07 -20.30
N ALA A 544 -10.84 -30.13 -20.77
CA ALA A 544 -11.67 -31.30 -20.54
C ALA A 544 -11.24 -32.50 -21.41
N LEU A 545 -10.82 -33.60 -20.79
CA LEU A 545 -10.40 -34.83 -21.50
C LEU A 545 -11.50 -35.40 -22.40
N ALA A 546 -12.76 -35.16 -22.04
CA ALA A 546 -13.94 -35.60 -22.77
C ALA A 546 -14.06 -35.03 -24.20
N VAL A 547 -13.37 -33.93 -24.52
CA VAL A 547 -13.51 -33.23 -25.81
C VAL A 547 -12.18 -33.03 -26.54
N VAL A 548 -11.07 -33.54 -25.99
CA VAL A 548 -9.72 -33.42 -26.57
C VAL A 548 -9.37 -34.71 -27.32
N ASP A 549 -8.96 -34.60 -28.58
CA ASP A 549 -8.48 -35.73 -29.37
C ASP A 549 -6.94 -35.87 -29.30
N PHE A 550 -6.23 -34.74 -29.32
CA PHE A 550 -4.77 -34.69 -29.29
C PHE A 550 -4.24 -33.71 -28.25
N ILE A 551 -3.23 -34.15 -27.50
CA ILE A 551 -2.36 -33.29 -26.69
C ILE A 551 -0.96 -33.35 -27.30
N VAL A 552 -0.48 -32.23 -27.81
CA VAL A 552 0.86 -32.12 -28.39
C VAL A 552 1.73 -31.31 -27.43
N ALA A 553 2.64 -31.99 -26.75
CA ALA A 553 3.53 -31.36 -25.80
C ALA A 553 4.95 -31.25 -26.35
N TRP A 554 5.71 -30.20 -26.00
CA TRP A 554 7.12 -30.12 -26.39
C TRP A 554 7.92 -31.29 -25.79
N ASP A 555 7.79 -31.50 -24.48
CA ASP A 555 8.31 -32.66 -23.75
C ASP A 555 7.17 -33.39 -23.02
N VAL A 556 7.29 -34.72 -22.88
CA VAL A 556 6.32 -35.58 -22.18
C VAL A 556 7.02 -36.44 -21.14
N SER A 557 6.61 -36.30 -19.89
CA SER A 557 7.16 -37.03 -18.74
C SER A 557 6.06 -37.78 -17.99
N LEU A 558 5.41 -38.74 -18.66
CA LEU A 558 4.35 -39.58 -18.08
C LEU A 558 4.89 -40.93 -17.62
N LYS A 559 4.46 -41.37 -16.43
CA LYS A 559 4.66 -42.74 -15.97
C LYS A 559 3.70 -43.67 -16.71
N ASN A 560 4.13 -44.90 -17.00
CA ASN A 560 3.21 -45.88 -17.58
C ASN A 560 2.19 -46.31 -16.53
N GLU A 561 0.95 -46.60 -16.95
CA GLU A 561 -0.13 -47.09 -16.08
C GLU A 561 -0.49 -46.12 -14.93
N CYS A 562 -0.39 -44.81 -15.18
CA CYS A 562 -0.88 -43.78 -14.26
C CYS A 562 -2.23 -43.22 -14.70
N LYS A 563 -2.95 -42.60 -13.75
CA LYS A 563 -4.13 -41.78 -14.06
C LYS A 563 -3.75 -40.31 -14.24
N ILE A 564 -4.41 -39.66 -15.19
CA ILE A 564 -4.41 -38.20 -15.37
C ILE A 564 -5.81 -37.68 -15.06
N TYR A 565 -5.85 -36.54 -14.38
CA TYR A 565 -7.07 -35.83 -14.02
C TYR A 565 -7.10 -34.52 -14.80
N ASP A 566 -8.25 -34.08 -15.27
CA ASP A 566 -8.43 -32.71 -15.72
C ASP A 566 -8.90 -31.77 -14.59
N SER A 567 -8.92 -30.47 -14.87
CA SER A 567 -9.40 -29.43 -13.95
C SER A 567 -10.92 -29.32 -13.91
N TYR A 568 -11.65 -30.20 -14.60
CA TYR A 568 -13.10 -30.25 -14.63
C TYR A 568 -13.57 -31.37 -13.72
N THR A 569 -13.88 -32.53 -14.29
CA THR A 569 -14.42 -33.69 -13.56
C THR A 569 -13.97 -35.02 -14.14
N CYS A 570 -13.13 -35.04 -15.19
CA CYS A 570 -12.78 -36.29 -15.86
C CYS A 570 -11.37 -36.77 -15.48
N PHE A 571 -11.20 -38.09 -15.51
CA PHE A 571 -9.91 -38.75 -15.39
C PHE A 571 -9.80 -39.89 -16.41
N GLY A 572 -8.58 -40.30 -16.74
CA GLY A 572 -8.33 -41.41 -17.66
C GLY A 572 -7.00 -42.12 -17.41
N ASP A 573 -6.90 -43.34 -17.92
CA ASP A 573 -5.73 -44.21 -17.77
C ASP A 573 -4.72 -43.99 -18.89
N VAL A 574 -3.45 -43.77 -18.53
CA VAL A 574 -2.35 -43.53 -19.46
C VAL A 574 -1.62 -44.82 -19.78
N LYS A 575 -1.46 -45.12 -21.07
CA LYS A 575 -0.60 -46.19 -21.57
C LYS A 575 0.37 -45.67 -22.62
N LYS A 576 1.65 -46.01 -22.50
CA LYS A 576 2.63 -45.72 -23.54
C LYS A 576 2.35 -46.58 -24.77
N SER A 577 2.42 -45.99 -25.97
CA SER A 577 2.23 -46.70 -27.23
C SER A 577 3.32 -47.76 -27.42
N ALA A 578 2.94 -48.97 -27.83
CA ALA A 578 3.90 -50.01 -28.18
C ALA A 578 4.53 -49.80 -29.57
N LYS A 579 3.95 -48.91 -30.39
CA LYS A 579 4.36 -48.69 -31.78
C LYS A 579 5.54 -47.74 -31.92
N ASN A 580 5.74 -46.84 -30.95
CA ASN A 580 6.74 -45.79 -31.01
C ASN A 580 7.10 -45.29 -29.60
N ASP A 581 8.15 -44.49 -29.48
CA ASP A 581 8.69 -43.99 -28.21
C ASP A 581 8.18 -42.60 -27.81
N PHE A 582 7.37 -41.95 -28.65
CA PHE A 582 6.93 -40.55 -28.52
C PHE A 582 5.41 -40.37 -28.31
N GLU A 583 4.64 -41.46 -28.23
CA GLU A 583 3.18 -41.44 -28.09
C GLU A 583 2.71 -42.14 -26.81
N TRP A 584 1.71 -41.54 -26.18
CA TRP A 584 0.89 -42.12 -25.11
C TRP A 584 -0.58 -42.00 -25.46
N ILE A 585 -1.40 -42.90 -24.91
CA ILE A 585 -2.84 -42.93 -25.10
C ILE A 585 -3.49 -42.80 -23.73
N ILE A 586 -4.43 -41.86 -23.60
CA ILE A 586 -5.35 -41.76 -22.47
C ILE A 586 -6.64 -42.47 -22.88
N SER A 587 -6.98 -43.54 -22.18
CA SER A 587 -8.21 -44.32 -22.39
C SER A 587 -9.07 -44.35 -21.13
N ASP A 588 -10.22 -45.01 -21.22
CA ASP A 588 -11.11 -45.26 -20.08
C ASP A 588 -11.49 -43.96 -19.35
N ILE A 589 -11.86 -42.96 -20.14
CA ILE A 589 -12.16 -41.61 -19.66
C ILE A 589 -13.53 -41.62 -18.99
N GLU A 590 -13.56 -41.28 -17.71
CA GLU A 590 -14.76 -41.26 -16.87
C GLU A 590 -14.81 -39.96 -16.06
N SER A 591 -16.01 -39.44 -15.83
CA SER A 591 -16.23 -38.33 -14.91
C SER A 591 -16.47 -38.81 -13.47
N GLU A 592 -16.26 -37.93 -12.48
CA GLU A 592 -16.52 -38.24 -11.07
C GLU A 592 -17.97 -38.68 -10.75
N ASP A 593 -18.94 -38.29 -11.59
CA ASP A 593 -20.35 -38.68 -11.48
C ASP A 593 -20.72 -39.96 -12.27
N GLY A 594 -19.72 -40.62 -12.88
CA GLY A 594 -19.87 -41.93 -13.52
C GLY A 594 -20.25 -41.91 -15.01
N ALA A 595 -20.14 -40.76 -15.69
CA ALA A 595 -20.31 -40.71 -17.14
C ALA A 595 -19.05 -41.23 -17.84
N VAL A 596 -19.23 -42.15 -18.79
CA VAL A 596 -18.14 -42.77 -19.55
C VAL A 596 -18.06 -42.17 -20.95
N TYR A 597 -16.87 -41.70 -21.33
CA TYR A 597 -16.61 -41.12 -22.64
C TYR A 597 -15.86 -42.12 -23.53
N LYS A 598 -16.32 -42.26 -24.77
CA LYS A 598 -15.79 -43.25 -25.73
C LYS A 598 -14.52 -42.78 -26.45
N ASN A 599 -14.16 -41.50 -26.35
CA ASN A 599 -12.97 -40.98 -27.02
C ASN A 599 -11.69 -41.45 -26.32
N THR A 600 -10.59 -41.41 -27.07
CA THR A 600 -9.24 -41.65 -26.54
C THR A 600 -8.39 -40.45 -26.89
N VAL A 601 -7.61 -39.95 -25.95
CA VAL A 601 -6.72 -38.80 -26.20
C VAL A 601 -5.34 -39.32 -26.58
N ARG A 602 -4.80 -38.85 -27.71
CA ARG A 602 -3.42 -39.15 -28.13
C ARG A 602 -2.49 -38.06 -27.64
N VAL A 603 -1.52 -38.42 -26.80
CA VAL A 603 -0.51 -37.51 -26.28
C VAL A 603 0.79 -37.72 -27.05
N ILE A 604 1.32 -36.65 -27.63
CA ILE A 604 2.49 -36.68 -28.52
C ILE A 604 3.61 -35.82 -27.95
N CYS A 605 4.80 -36.40 -27.80
CA CYS A 605 6.05 -35.67 -27.59
C CYS A 605 6.52 -35.08 -28.93
N LEU A 606 6.29 -33.77 -29.12
CA LEU A 606 6.59 -33.07 -30.36
C LEU A 606 8.10 -33.07 -30.64
N LYS A 607 8.94 -32.89 -29.63
CA LYS A 607 10.39 -32.88 -29.79
C LYS A 607 10.90 -34.19 -30.39
N ASP A 608 10.41 -35.32 -29.89
CA ASP A 608 10.77 -36.65 -30.40
C ASP A 608 10.13 -36.94 -31.76
N LEU A 609 8.86 -36.55 -31.97
CA LEU A 609 8.20 -36.70 -33.27
C LEU A 609 8.95 -35.94 -34.37
N ILE A 610 9.40 -34.71 -34.11
CA ILE A 610 10.22 -33.92 -35.05
C ILE A 610 11.52 -34.66 -35.36
N LYS A 611 12.22 -35.15 -34.33
CA LYS A 611 13.48 -35.88 -34.47
C LYS A 611 13.32 -37.10 -35.37
N LYS A 612 12.25 -37.88 -35.20
CA LYS A 612 11.97 -39.09 -35.99
C LYS A 612 11.50 -38.76 -37.41
N THR A 613 10.60 -37.78 -37.55
CA THR A 613 10.01 -37.41 -38.85
C THR A 613 11.03 -36.81 -39.80
N PHE A 614 11.90 -35.94 -39.30
CA PHE A 614 12.84 -35.18 -40.14
C PHE A 614 14.29 -35.64 -40.00
N SER A 615 14.58 -36.63 -39.14
CA SER A 615 15.94 -37.13 -38.89
C SER A 615 16.95 -36.02 -38.48
N ILE A 616 16.50 -35.09 -37.63
CA ILE A 616 17.27 -33.92 -37.22
C ILE A 616 18.00 -34.10 -35.89
N LYS A 617 18.92 -33.18 -35.59
CA LYS A 617 19.53 -33.02 -34.27
C LYS A 617 19.23 -31.63 -33.71
N PHE A 618 18.88 -31.58 -32.44
CA PHE A 618 18.82 -30.34 -31.68
C PHE A 618 20.22 -29.91 -31.27
N THR A 619 20.50 -28.61 -31.35
CA THR A 619 21.78 -28.01 -30.99
C THR A 619 21.55 -26.88 -30.01
N THR A 620 22.18 -26.98 -28.85
CA THR A 620 22.23 -25.89 -27.86
C THR A 620 23.56 -25.16 -28.01
N PRO A 621 23.56 -23.84 -28.21
CA PRO A 621 24.81 -23.08 -28.34
C PRO A 621 25.56 -23.08 -27.01
N ASP A 622 26.79 -23.59 -26.98
CA ASP A 622 27.62 -23.55 -25.77
C ASP A 622 27.80 -22.12 -25.27
N SER A 623 27.62 -21.91 -23.98
CA SER A 623 28.07 -20.72 -23.28
C SER A 623 29.59 -20.77 -23.12
N ARG A 624 30.35 -20.60 -24.21
CA ARG A 624 31.78 -20.29 -24.06
C ARG A 624 31.90 -18.92 -23.40
N HIS A 625 32.62 -18.91 -22.29
CA HIS A 625 32.90 -17.74 -21.45
C HIS A 625 33.21 -16.49 -22.28
N ASN A 626 32.39 -15.45 -22.07
CA ASN A 626 32.81 -14.06 -22.17
C ASN A 626 32.63 -13.44 -20.79
#